data_AF-A0A7V2WEP1-F1
#
_entry.id   AF-A0A7V2WEP1-F1
#
_cell.length_a   1.000
_cell.length_b   1.000
_cell.length_c   1.000
_cell.angle_alpha   90.00
_cell.angle_beta   90.00
_cell.angle_gamma   90.00
#
_symmetry.space_group_name_H-M   'P 1'
#
loop_
_entity.id
_entity.type
_entity.pdbx_description
1 polymer ?
#
loop_
_entity_poly.entity_id
_entity_poly.type
_entity_poly.pdbx_seq_one_letter_code
_entity_poly.pdbx_strand_id
1 'polypeptide(L)'
;MEQLVSANAFPLLKEIKRGIEKESLRVGLDGFLSAKPHPESLGSALTHPFITTDYSEALLELITPPSTDPEEPVRFLNQIHNYVYHQIGEEFLWNASMPCMMDKEEEIPIARFGTSNIGQMKYVYREGLGK
;
A
#
# COMPACT_ATOMS: atom_id res chain seq x y z
N MET A 1 -25.80 21.22 12.87
CA MET A 1 -26.66 20.12 13.36
C MET A 1 -28.13 20.44 13.11
N GLU A 2 -28.70 21.53 13.65
CA GLU A 2 -30.11 21.91 13.41
C GLU A 2 -30.50 21.98 11.92
N GLN A 3 -29.66 22.56 11.06
CA GLN A 3 -29.95 22.66 9.62
C GLN A 3 -29.98 21.29 8.89
N LEU A 4 -29.21 20.31 9.37
CA LEU A 4 -29.20 18.94 8.82
C LEU A 4 -30.44 18.16 9.26
N VAL A 5 -30.88 18.41 10.51
CA VAL A 5 -32.11 17.85 11.06
C VAL A 5 -33.32 18.41 10.32
N SER A 6 -33.39 19.73 10.12
CA SER A 6 -34.49 20.39 9.40
C SER A 6 -34.61 19.97 7.95
N ALA A 7 -33.48 19.63 7.30
CA ALA A 7 -33.44 19.15 5.93
C ALA A 7 -33.65 17.63 5.78
N ASN A 8 -33.85 16.90 6.88
CA ASN A 8 -33.89 15.43 6.91
C ASN A 8 -32.68 14.77 6.19
N ALA A 9 -31.50 15.37 6.33
CA ALA A 9 -30.31 14.99 5.56
C ALA A 9 -29.53 13.80 6.15
N PHE A 10 -29.91 13.29 7.33
CA PHE A 10 -29.20 12.19 7.99
C PHE A 10 -29.08 10.90 7.18
N PRO A 11 -30.08 10.46 6.39
CA PRO A 11 -29.92 9.31 5.52
C PRO A 11 -28.80 9.51 4.49
N LEU A 12 -28.63 10.73 3.98
CA LEU A 12 -27.57 11.05 2.99
C LEU A 12 -26.17 10.97 3.60
N LEU A 13 -26.01 11.24 4.90
CA LEU A 13 -24.72 11.09 5.58
C LEU A 13 -24.27 9.64 5.71
N LYS A 14 -25.21 8.67 5.63
CA LYS A 14 -24.89 7.25 5.62
C LYS A 14 -24.36 6.77 4.27
N GLU A 15 -24.54 7.54 3.20
CA GLU A 15 -24.06 7.23 1.85
C GLU A 15 -22.60 7.66 1.60
N ILE A 16 -21.92 8.23 2.59
CA ILE A 16 -20.50 8.59 2.49
C ILE A 16 -19.68 7.32 2.23
N LYS A 17 -18.94 7.32 1.11
CA LYS A 17 -17.99 6.26 0.78
C LYS A 17 -16.61 6.57 1.35
N ARG A 18 -15.94 5.54 1.87
CA ARG A 18 -14.59 5.63 2.46
C ARG A 18 -13.73 4.49 1.95
N GLY A 19 -12.45 4.76 1.79
CA GLY A 19 -11.40 3.78 1.52
C GLY A 19 -10.16 4.14 2.33
N ILE A 20 -9.26 3.18 2.43
CA ILE A 20 -7.96 3.26 3.11
C ILE A 20 -6.89 2.81 2.12
N GLU A 21 -5.82 3.59 2.07
CA GLU A 21 -4.51 3.26 1.51
C GLU A 21 -3.53 3.20 2.68
N LYS A 22 -2.73 2.13 2.76
CA LYS A 22 -1.78 1.95 3.85
C LYS A 22 -0.46 1.40 3.35
N GLU A 23 0.60 2.11 3.65
CA GLU A 23 1.97 1.78 3.27
C GLU A 23 2.73 1.06 4.39
N SER A 24 3.60 0.14 4.01
CA SER A 24 4.56 -0.53 4.90
C SER A 24 5.80 -0.98 4.15
N LEU A 25 6.97 -0.72 4.72
CA LEU A 25 8.21 -1.34 4.28
C LEU A 25 8.20 -2.84 4.62
N ARG A 26 8.60 -3.68 3.67
CA ARG A 26 9.03 -5.06 3.94
C ARG A 26 10.43 -5.01 4.52
N VAL A 27 10.62 -5.70 5.64
CA VAL A 27 11.84 -5.67 6.44
C VAL A 27 12.33 -7.11 6.65
N GLY A 28 13.64 -7.31 6.55
CA GLY A 28 14.30 -8.57 6.86
C GLY A 28 14.33 -8.83 8.37
N LEU A 29 14.64 -10.07 8.79
CA LEU A 29 14.74 -10.44 10.21
C LEU A 29 15.84 -9.66 10.98
N ASP A 30 16.78 -9.08 10.26
CA ASP A 30 17.83 -8.19 10.77
C ASP A 30 17.33 -6.75 11.06
N GLY A 31 16.09 -6.43 10.69
CA GLY A 31 15.50 -5.10 10.85
C GLY A 31 15.85 -4.12 9.75
N PHE A 32 16.56 -4.55 8.70
CA PHE A 32 16.91 -3.74 7.54
C PHE A 32 15.85 -3.81 6.45
N LEU A 33 15.76 -2.76 5.65
CA LEU A 33 14.90 -2.71 4.47
C LEU A 33 15.19 -3.91 3.56
N SER A 34 14.13 -4.60 3.13
CA SER A 34 14.30 -5.73 2.23
C SER A 34 14.81 -5.30 0.86
N ALA A 35 15.82 -6.02 0.36
CA ALA A 35 16.25 -5.94 -1.03
C ALA A 35 15.55 -6.95 -1.97
N LYS A 36 14.66 -7.80 -1.44
CA LYS A 36 13.95 -8.81 -2.26
C LYS A 36 12.95 -8.12 -3.20
N PRO A 37 12.73 -8.67 -4.41
CA PRO A 37 11.70 -8.14 -5.32
C PRO A 37 10.29 -8.31 -4.73
N HIS A 38 9.31 -7.64 -5.33
CA HIS A 38 7.90 -7.86 -5.03
C HIS A 38 7.55 -9.35 -5.20
N PRO A 39 6.97 -10.02 -4.18
CA PRO A 39 6.64 -11.43 -4.27
C PRO A 39 5.67 -11.74 -5.42
N GLU A 40 6.01 -12.68 -6.30
CA GLU A 40 5.17 -13.05 -7.45
C GLU A 40 3.77 -13.53 -7.03
N SER A 41 3.64 -14.12 -5.84
CA SER A 41 2.36 -14.58 -5.28
C SER A 41 1.42 -13.46 -4.85
N LEU A 42 1.89 -12.21 -4.77
CA LEU A 42 1.07 -11.01 -4.63
C LEU A 42 0.56 -10.49 -5.99
N GLY A 43 1.00 -11.11 -7.09
CA GLY A 43 0.62 -10.74 -8.44
C GLY A 43 1.48 -9.60 -9.00
N SER A 44 0.89 -8.84 -9.92
CA SER A 44 1.57 -7.72 -10.57
C SER A 44 1.27 -6.43 -9.83
N ALA A 45 2.28 -5.82 -9.20
CA ALA A 45 2.15 -4.50 -8.57
C ALA A 45 1.63 -3.42 -9.56
N LEU A 46 1.81 -3.60 -10.87
CA LEU A 46 1.28 -2.64 -11.86
C LEU A 46 -0.24 -2.65 -11.95
N THR A 47 -0.88 -3.80 -11.75
CA THR A 47 -2.29 -4.02 -12.12
C THR A 47 -3.14 -4.64 -11.02
N HIS A 48 -2.54 -5.11 -9.93
CA HIS A 48 -3.26 -5.73 -8.84
C HIS A 48 -4.07 -4.66 -8.08
N PRO A 49 -5.39 -4.84 -7.88
CA PRO A 49 -6.27 -3.76 -7.44
C PRO A 49 -6.16 -3.40 -5.95
N PHE A 50 -5.55 -4.27 -5.14
CA PHE A 50 -5.54 -4.13 -3.67
C PHE A 50 -4.15 -4.12 -3.04
N ILE A 51 -3.12 -4.47 -3.83
CA ILE A 51 -1.76 -4.69 -3.35
C ILE A 51 -0.85 -4.19 -4.46
N THR A 52 -0.05 -3.17 -4.17
CA THR A 52 0.91 -2.58 -5.09
C THR A 52 2.17 -2.20 -4.31
N THR A 53 3.11 -1.55 -4.99
CA THR A 53 4.27 -0.91 -4.39
C THR A 53 4.22 0.57 -4.68
N ASP A 54 4.55 1.41 -3.69
CA ASP A 54 4.73 2.84 -3.93
C ASP A 54 6.17 3.14 -4.40
N TYR A 55 6.93 4.02 -3.75
CA TYR A 55 8.22 4.49 -4.26
C TYR A 55 9.25 3.35 -4.39
N SER A 56 9.38 2.55 -3.33
CA SER A 56 10.33 1.45 -3.27
C SER A 56 9.68 0.10 -3.59
N GLU A 57 10.44 -0.81 -4.20
CA GLU A 57 10.07 -2.21 -4.40
C GLU A 57 9.73 -2.93 -3.07
N ALA A 58 10.30 -2.44 -1.97
CA ALA A 58 10.04 -2.93 -0.64
C ALA A 58 8.89 -2.20 0.07
N LEU A 59 8.39 -1.08 -0.47
CA LEU A 59 7.30 -0.31 0.12
C LEU A 59 5.96 -0.82 -0.43
N LEU A 60 5.38 -1.82 0.25
CA LEU A 60 4.06 -2.32 -0.08
C LEU A 60 3.00 -1.28 0.28
N GLU A 61 2.02 -1.15 -0.61
CA GLU A 61 0.85 -0.30 -0.44
C GLU A 61 -0.41 -1.16 -0.58
N LEU A 62 -1.28 -1.07 0.42
CA LEU A 62 -2.50 -1.86 0.53
C LEU A 62 -3.71 -0.96 0.40
N ILE A 63 -4.56 -1.30 -0.56
CA ILE A 63 -5.66 -0.44 -1.03
C ILE A 63 -6.97 -1.19 -0.83
N THR A 64 -7.91 -0.55 -0.13
CA THR A 64 -9.24 -1.12 0.14
C THR A 64 -10.28 -0.60 -0.86
N PRO A 65 -11.28 -1.42 -1.24
CA PRO A 65 -12.42 -0.93 -2.03
C PRO A 65 -13.21 0.16 -1.27
N PRO A 66 -13.76 1.16 -1.97
CA PRO A 66 -14.60 2.17 -1.34
C PRO A 66 -15.92 1.55 -0.85
N SER A 67 -16.28 1.81 0.40
CA SER A 67 -17.51 1.30 1.03
C SER A 67 -18.31 2.38 1.74
N THR A 68 -19.64 2.23 1.76
CA THR A 68 -20.54 3.04 2.60
C THR A 68 -20.59 2.53 4.04
N ASP A 69 -20.28 1.25 4.28
CA ASP A 69 -20.08 0.69 5.61
C ASP A 69 -18.72 1.17 6.16
N PRO A 70 -18.67 1.96 7.24
CA PRO A 70 -17.43 2.49 7.79
C PRO A 70 -16.47 1.41 8.32
N GLU A 71 -16.98 0.22 8.68
CA GLU A 71 -16.16 -0.88 9.21
C GLU A 71 -15.55 -1.76 8.12
N GLU A 72 -16.12 -1.72 6.91
CA GLU A 72 -15.71 -2.59 5.81
C GLU A 72 -14.26 -2.36 5.35
N PRO A 73 -13.76 -1.11 5.18
CA PRO A 73 -12.36 -0.89 4.84
C PRO A 73 -11.39 -1.47 5.86
N VAL A 74 -11.71 -1.39 7.17
CA VAL A 74 -10.86 -1.94 8.24
C VAL A 74 -10.86 -3.47 8.20
N ARG A 75 -12.03 -4.10 8.00
CA ARG A 75 -12.13 -5.56 7.83
C ARG A 75 -11.36 -6.05 6.61
N PHE A 76 -11.55 -5.40 5.46
CA PHE A 76 -10.84 -5.75 4.23
C PHE A 76 -9.33 -5.56 4.37
N LEU A 77 -8.91 -4.44 4.98
CA LEU A 77 -7.50 -4.17 5.24
C LEU A 77 -6.87 -5.29 6.08
N ASN A 78 -7.55 -5.75 7.13
CA ASN A 78 -7.07 -6.88 7.94
C ASN A 78 -6.95 -8.17 7.10
N GLN A 79 -7.92 -8.47 6.23
CA GLN A 79 -7.86 -9.65 5.36
C GLN A 79 -6.67 -9.62 4.40
N ILE A 80 -6.44 -8.50 3.71
CA ILE A 80 -5.30 -8.37 2.81
C ILE A 80 -3.97 -8.33 3.55
N HIS A 81 -3.92 -7.76 4.76
CA HIS A 81 -2.73 -7.80 5.62
C HIS A 81 -2.35 -9.25 5.97
N ASN A 82 -3.34 -10.06 6.38
CA ASN A 82 -3.14 -11.48 6.65
C ASN A 82 -2.69 -12.23 5.40
N TYR A 83 -3.32 -11.99 4.26
CA TYR A 83 -2.90 -12.61 3.00
C TYR A 83 -1.44 -12.29 2.68
N VAL A 84 -1.04 -11.02 2.75
CA VAL A 84 0.34 -10.57 2.50
C VAL A 84 1.33 -11.28 3.41
N TYR A 85 1.04 -11.39 4.71
CA TYR A 85 1.93 -12.08 5.65
C TYR A 85 2.19 -13.55 5.29
N HIS A 86 1.22 -14.23 4.66
CA HIS A 86 1.42 -15.60 4.17
C HIS A 86 2.28 -15.68 2.90
N GLN A 87 2.49 -14.55 2.21
CA GLN A 87 3.21 -14.49 0.93
C GLN A 87 4.63 -13.92 1.02
N ILE A 88 4.96 -13.18 2.08
CA ILE A 88 6.28 -12.51 2.23
C ILE A 88 7.34 -13.37 2.92
N GLY A 89 7.03 -14.63 3.26
CA GLY A 89 7.96 -15.57 3.88
C GLY A 89 8.40 -15.12 5.28
N GLU A 90 9.71 -14.98 5.48
CA GLU A 90 10.32 -14.56 6.76
C GLU A 90 10.42 -13.04 6.92
N GLU A 91 10.01 -12.27 5.92
CA GLU A 91 9.94 -10.81 6.03
C GLU A 91 8.77 -10.38 6.92
N PHE A 92 8.84 -9.18 7.47
CA PHE A 92 7.72 -8.57 8.18
C PHE A 92 7.43 -7.16 7.68
N LEU A 93 6.24 -6.65 8.00
CA LEU A 93 5.83 -5.31 7.62
C LEU A 93 6.17 -4.33 8.75
N TRP A 94 6.93 -3.30 8.42
CA TRP A 94 7.27 -2.22 9.34
C TRP A 94 5.99 -1.51 9.82
N ASN A 95 5.87 -1.32 11.13
CA ASN A 95 4.65 -0.84 11.78
C ASN A 95 4.70 0.64 12.21
N ALA A 96 5.81 1.34 11.93
CA ALA A 96 5.98 2.75 12.25
C ALA A 96 6.10 3.61 10.99
N SER A 97 5.79 4.90 11.11
CA SER A 97 5.88 5.85 9.99
C SER A 97 7.33 6.25 9.69
N MET A 98 8.17 6.41 10.71
CA MET A 98 9.61 6.59 10.49
C MET A 98 10.21 5.28 9.99
N PRO A 99 11.19 5.31 9.06
CA PRO A 99 11.68 4.11 8.41
C PRO A 99 12.38 3.14 9.37
N CYS A 100 12.49 1.88 8.93
CA CYS A 100 13.34 0.87 9.56
C CYS A 100 14.82 1.21 9.39
N MET A 101 15.72 0.28 9.76
CA MET A 101 17.12 0.43 9.41
C MET A 101 17.27 0.40 7.89
N MET A 102 18.05 1.32 7.36
CA MET A 102 18.31 1.48 5.94
C MET A 102 19.80 1.74 5.80
N ASP A 103 20.40 1.17 4.76
CA ASP A 103 21.76 1.50 4.36
C ASP A 103 21.77 2.88 3.67
N LYS A 104 22.53 3.01 2.58
CA LYS A 104 22.61 4.28 1.86
C LYS A 104 21.36 4.51 1.03
N GLU A 105 21.05 5.78 0.77
CA GLU A 105 19.89 6.17 -0.03
C GLU A 105 19.92 5.58 -1.44
N GLU A 106 21.12 5.44 -2.02
CA GLU A 106 21.31 4.83 -3.34
C GLU A 106 21.01 3.33 -3.38
N GLU A 107 20.86 2.68 -2.22
CA GLU A 107 20.58 1.25 -2.09
C GLU A 107 19.07 0.98 -1.91
N ILE A 108 18.23 2.02 -1.84
CA ILE A 108 16.77 1.86 -1.79
C ILE A 108 16.28 1.30 -3.13
N PRO A 109 15.69 0.09 -3.16
CA PRO A 109 15.26 -0.50 -4.42
C PRO A 109 14.05 0.25 -4.95
N ILE A 110 14.13 0.83 -6.14
CA ILE A 110 13.01 1.50 -6.82
C ILE A 110 11.98 0.48 -7.29
N ALA A 111 10.69 0.79 -7.10
CA ALA A 111 9.59 -0.09 -7.49
C ALA A 111 9.58 -0.42 -8.99
N ARG A 112 9.44 -1.70 -9.32
CA ARG A 112 9.45 -2.25 -10.67
C ARG A 112 8.06 -2.69 -11.10
N PHE A 113 7.68 -2.31 -12.31
CA PHE A 113 6.34 -2.54 -12.87
C PHE A 113 6.39 -3.30 -14.21
N GLY A 114 7.42 -4.12 -14.41
CA GLY A 114 7.65 -4.87 -15.66
C GLY A 114 8.21 -4.02 -16.81
N THR A 115 8.14 -4.57 -18.03
CA THR A 115 8.78 -4.00 -19.24
C THR A 115 7.83 -3.24 -20.18
N SER A 116 6.55 -3.14 -19.82
CA SER A 116 5.60 -2.34 -20.61
C SER A 116 5.94 -0.85 -20.54
N ASN A 117 5.53 -0.07 -21.54
CA ASN A 117 5.78 1.38 -21.55
C ASN A 117 5.25 2.08 -20.28
N ILE A 118 4.07 1.68 -19.80
CA ILE A 118 3.47 2.23 -18.56
C ILE A 118 4.30 1.83 -17.34
N GLY A 119 4.76 0.58 -17.28
CA GLY A 119 5.61 0.10 -16.20
C GLY A 119 6.97 0.82 -16.14
N GLN A 120 7.61 0.98 -17.29
CA GLN A 120 8.87 1.73 -17.43
C GLN A 120 8.68 3.21 -17.09
N MET A 121 7.57 3.83 -17.51
CA MET A 121 7.25 5.21 -17.14
C MET A 121 7.12 5.38 -15.62
N LYS A 122 6.43 4.47 -14.93
CA LYS A 122 6.30 4.50 -13.45
C LYS A 122 7.64 4.33 -12.73
N TYR A 123 8.52 3.48 -13.26
CA TYR A 123 9.88 3.29 -12.75
C TYR A 123 10.72 4.58 -12.93
N VAL A 124 10.77 5.12 -14.15
CA VAL A 124 11.53 6.35 -14.45
C VAL A 124 11.02 7.55 -13.64
N TYR A 125 9.71 7.64 -13.41
CA TYR A 125 9.13 8.65 -12.52
C TYR A 125 9.75 8.60 -11.12
N ARG A 126 9.89 7.40 -10.53
CA ARG A 126 10.47 7.20 -9.19
C ARG A 126 11.96 7.44 -9.17
N GLU A 127 12.70 7.04 -10.21
CA GLU A 127 14.11 7.44 -10.36
C GLU A 127 14.28 8.96 -10.41
N GLY A 128 13.27 9.69 -10.91
CA GLY A 128 13.25 11.16 -10.92
C GLY A 128 12.93 11.78 -9.57
N LEU A 129 12.24 11.07 -8.67
CA LEU A 129 11.91 11.57 -7.32
C LEU A 129 13.09 11.47 -6.35
N GLY A 130 13.96 10.48 -6.52
CA GLY A 130 15.16 10.27 -5.69
C GLY A 130 16.40 11.05 -6.12
N LYS A 131 16.25 12.06 -7.00
CA LYS A 131 17.32 12.94 -7.47
C LYS A 131 17.12 14.36 -6.99
#